data_AF-A0A377STD6-F1
#
_entry.id   AF-A0A377STD6-F1
#
_cell.length_a   1.000
_cell.length_b   1.000
_cell.length_c   1.000
_cell.angle_alpha   90.00
_cell.angle_beta   90.00
_cell.angle_gamma   90.00
#
_symmetry.space_group_name_H-M   'P 1'
#
loop_
_entity.id
_entity.type
_entity.pdbx_description
1 polymer ?
#
loop_
_entity_poly.entity_id
_entity_poly.type
_entity_poly.pdbx_seq_one_letter_code
_entity_poly.pdbx_strand_id
1 'polypeptide(L)'
;MSAKMAEMQGALAEQDWDRLLILDAQFAALLAGHAWNEQEQQALKNVRRAYVTMQEACRLATVELADKLAQFAGQRDASLAYAAQAL
;
A
#
# COMPACT_ATOMS: atom_id res chain seq x y z
N MET A 1 -6.06 -21.40 -6.42
CA MET A 1 -5.67 -20.04 -6.00
C MET A 1 -6.96 -19.28 -5.69
N SER A 2 -7.10 -18.65 -4.50
CA SER A 2 -8.36 -17.98 -4.11
C SER A 2 -8.58 -16.72 -4.95
N ALA A 3 -9.80 -16.50 -5.45
CA ALA A 3 -10.15 -15.35 -6.28
C ALA A 3 -9.78 -14.00 -5.63
N LYS A 4 -9.91 -13.89 -4.30
CA LYS A 4 -9.54 -12.69 -3.54
C LYS A 4 -8.03 -12.41 -3.50
N MET A 5 -7.19 -13.44 -3.59
CA MET A 5 -5.73 -13.26 -3.65
C MET A 5 -5.29 -12.76 -5.03
N ALA A 6 -5.93 -13.24 -6.09
CA ALA A 6 -5.70 -12.73 -7.43
C ALA A 6 -6.15 -11.25 -7.55
N GLU A 7 -7.27 -10.91 -6.92
CA GLU A 7 -7.77 -9.54 -6.89
C GLU A 7 -6.84 -8.58 -6.13
N MET A 8 -6.28 -9.00 -5.00
CA MET A 8 -5.30 -8.20 -4.25
C MET A 8 -3.98 -8.01 -5.00
N GLN A 9 -3.50 -9.05 -5.69
CA GLN A 9 -2.31 -8.95 -6.54
C GLN A 9 -2.54 -8.01 -7.74
N GLY A 10 -3.74 -8.03 -8.33
CA GLY A 10 -4.13 -7.09 -9.38
C GLY A 10 -4.15 -5.65 -8.89
N ALA A 11 -4.85 -5.37 -7.78
CA ALA A 11 -4.92 -4.03 -7.20
C ALA A 11 -3.53 -3.50 -6.80
N LEU A 12 -2.63 -4.37 -6.33
CA LEU A 12 -1.24 -3.99 -6.02
C LEU A 12 -0.44 -3.66 -7.28
N ALA A 13 -0.59 -4.44 -8.36
CA ALA A 13 0.08 -4.17 -9.63
C ALA A 13 -0.40 -2.86 -10.28
N GLU A 14 -1.68 -2.54 -10.12
CA GLU A 14 -2.33 -1.33 -10.64
C GLU A 14 -2.13 -0.10 -9.74
N GLN A 15 -1.52 -0.26 -8.55
CA GLN A 15 -1.40 0.78 -7.52
C GLN A 15 -2.76 1.39 -7.13
N ASP A 16 -3.82 0.58 -7.15
CA ASP A 16 -5.18 0.98 -6.77
C ASP A 16 -5.32 0.93 -5.24
N TRP A 17 -4.85 2.00 -4.58
CA TRP A 17 -4.77 2.08 -3.12
C TRP A 17 -6.15 2.05 -2.44
N ASP A 18 -7.17 2.62 -3.07
CA ASP A 18 -8.54 2.62 -2.55
C ASP A 18 -9.10 1.20 -2.53
N ARG A 19 -8.86 0.44 -3.61
CA ARG A 19 -9.27 -0.96 -3.69
C ARG A 19 -8.50 -1.85 -2.72
N LEU A 20 -7.22 -1.59 -2.50
CA LEU A 20 -6.43 -2.31 -1.48
C LEU A 20 -6.97 -2.08 -0.06
N LEU A 21 -7.41 -0.86 0.27
CA LEU A 21 -8.04 -0.53 1.57
C LEU A 21 -9.34 -1.31 1.80
N ILE A 22 -10.17 -1.43 0.77
CA ILE A 22 -11.42 -2.20 0.83
C ILE A 22 -11.13 -3.69 1.04
N LEU A 23 -10.15 -4.23 0.32
CA LEU A 23 -9.75 -5.64 0.45
C LEU A 23 -9.16 -5.94 1.83
N ASP A 24 -8.37 -5.03 2.39
CA ASP A 24 -7.79 -5.16 3.73
C ASP A 24 -8.88 -5.28 4.81
N ALA A 25 -9.86 -4.38 4.81
CA ALA A 25 -10.98 -4.43 5.75
C ALA A 25 -11.77 -5.76 5.67
N GLN A 26 -11.94 -6.29 4.46
CA GLN A 26 -12.60 -7.58 4.23
C GLN A 26 -11.79 -8.77 4.76
N PHE A 27 -10.45 -8.72 4.64
CA PHE A 27 -9.57 -9.75 5.21
C PHE A 27 -9.51 -9.67 6.74
N ALA A 28 -9.46 -8.46 7.31
CA ALA A 28 -9.51 -8.24 8.75
C ALA A 28 -10.81 -8.78 9.37
N ALA A 29 -11.95 -8.57 8.70
CA ALA A 29 -13.25 -9.11 9.13
C ALA A 29 -13.30 -10.65 9.09
N LEU A 30 -12.73 -11.27 8.04
CA LEU A 30 -12.61 -12.73 7.94
C LEU A 30 -11.78 -13.30 9.10
N LEU A 31 -10.65 -12.66 9.40
CA LEU A 31 -9.73 -12.99 10.49
C LEU A 31 -10.38 -12.97 11.88
N ALA A 32 -11.36 -12.10 12.11
CA ALA A 32 -11.96 -11.88 13.43
C ALA A 32 -13.06 -12.88 13.82
N GLY A 33 -13.58 -13.69 12.88
CA GLY A 33 -14.91 -14.29 13.04
C GLY A 33 -15.04 -15.80 13.28
N HIS A 34 -14.08 -16.66 12.92
CA HIS A 34 -14.36 -18.12 12.79
C HIS A 34 -13.34 -19.06 13.42
N ALA A 35 -13.78 -20.28 13.76
CA ALA A 35 -12.92 -21.41 14.08
C ALA A 35 -12.49 -22.08 12.77
N TRP A 36 -11.23 -21.89 12.39
CA TRP A 36 -10.70 -22.25 11.08
C TRP A 36 -10.37 -23.75 11.04
N ASN A 37 -10.97 -24.48 10.09
CA ASN A 37 -10.52 -25.83 9.76
C ASN A 37 -9.11 -25.80 9.12
N GLU A 38 -8.43 -26.94 8.99
CA GLU A 38 -7.03 -26.98 8.50
C GLU A 38 -6.86 -26.35 7.11
N GLN A 39 -7.85 -26.48 6.23
CA GLN A 39 -7.81 -25.94 4.88
C GLN A 39 -7.94 -24.41 4.89
N GLU A 40 -8.80 -23.89 5.76
CA GLU A 40 -8.97 -22.46 6.02
C GLU A 40 -7.72 -21.87 6.68
N GLN A 41 -7.08 -22.58 7.62
CA GLN A 41 -5.83 -22.13 8.25
C GLN A 41 -4.70 -21.96 7.22
N GLN A 42 -4.64 -22.86 6.23
CA GLN A 42 -3.68 -22.72 5.14
C GLN A 42 -4.01 -21.52 4.23
N ALA A 43 -5.30 -21.28 3.95
CA ALA A 43 -5.74 -20.07 3.25
C ALA A 43 -5.38 -18.80 4.04
N LEU A 44 -5.50 -18.83 5.36
CA LEU A 44 -5.15 -17.72 6.25
C LEU A 44 -3.67 -17.40 6.23
N LYS A 45 -2.81 -18.43 6.26
CA LYS A 45 -1.35 -18.25 6.12
C LYS A 45 -0.99 -17.58 4.80
N ASN A 46 -1.67 -17.97 3.72
CA ASN A 46 -1.46 -17.39 2.41
C ASN A 46 -1.90 -15.92 2.35
N VAL A 47 -3.07 -15.60 2.92
CA VAL A 47 -3.57 -14.21 3.03
C VAL A 47 -2.62 -13.36 3.87
N ARG A 48 -2.18 -13.84 5.03
CA ARG A 48 -1.21 -13.12 5.89
C ARG A 48 0.10 -12.83 5.16
N ARG A 49 0.63 -13.81 4.42
CA ARG A 49 1.86 -13.61 3.64
C ARG A 49 1.66 -12.54 2.57
N ALA A 50 0.54 -12.58 1.85
CA ALA A 50 0.24 -11.60 0.82
C ALA A 50 0.05 -10.19 1.42
N TYR A 51 -0.58 -10.09 2.59
CA TYR A 51 -0.76 -8.84 3.32
C TYR A 51 0.57 -8.21 3.74
N VAL A 52 1.51 -9.02 4.28
CA VAL A 52 2.86 -8.53 4.62
C VAL A 52 3.60 -7.98 3.40
N THR A 53 3.50 -8.66 2.25
CA THR A 53 4.09 -8.19 1.00
C THR A 53 3.48 -6.86 0.54
N MET A 54 2.16 -6.73 0.63
CA MET A 54 1.45 -5.49 0.31
C MET A 54 1.88 -4.34 1.23
N GLN A 55 1.95 -4.59 2.54
CA GLN A 55 2.34 -3.58 3.52
C GLN A 55 3.75 -3.05 3.26
N GLU A 56 4.69 -3.93 2.88
CA GLU A 56 6.05 -3.52 2.54
C GLU A 56 6.10 -2.70 1.24
N ALA A 57 5.30 -3.07 0.23
CA ALA A 57 5.17 -2.29 -1.00
C ALA A 57 4.61 -0.88 -0.71
N CYS A 58 3.57 -0.77 0.11
CA CYS A 58 3.03 0.52 0.56
C CYS A 58 4.07 1.35 1.32
N ARG A 59 4.88 0.72 2.18
CA ARG A 59 5.95 1.38 2.94
C ARG A 59 7.00 1.98 2.00
N LEU A 60 7.46 1.21 1.01
CA LEU A 60 8.43 1.69 0.02
C LEU A 60 7.87 2.85 -0.82
N ALA A 61 6.62 2.73 -1.29
CA ALA A 61 5.95 3.80 -2.03
C ALA A 61 5.83 5.09 -1.19
N THR A 62 5.55 4.97 0.11
CA THR A 62 5.47 6.11 1.03
C THR A 62 6.81 6.82 1.19
N VAL A 63 7.91 6.06 1.29
CA VAL A 63 9.27 6.63 1.36
C VAL A 63 9.60 7.38 0.07
N GLU A 64 9.33 6.77 -1.09
CA GLU A 64 9.56 7.42 -2.38
C GLU A 64 8.75 8.73 -2.53
N LEU A 65 7.51 8.73 -2.06
CA LEU A 65 6.66 9.92 -2.10
C LEU A 65 7.18 11.04 -1.19
N ALA A 66 7.66 10.68 0.00
CA ALA A 66 8.27 11.63 0.94
C ALA A 66 9.53 12.26 0.34
N ASP A 67 10.38 11.48 -0.31
CA ASP A 67 11.58 11.97 -0.99
C ASP A 67 11.24 12.94 -2.12
N LYS A 68 10.23 12.61 -2.94
CA LYS A 68 9.75 13.50 -4.02
C LYS A 68 9.19 14.82 -3.47
N LEU A 69 8.44 14.77 -2.37
CA LEU A 69 7.92 15.98 -1.72
C LEU A 69 9.05 16.88 -1.21
N ALA A 70 10.10 16.30 -0.62
CA ALA A 70 11.27 17.06 -0.17
C ALA A 70 12.01 17.72 -1.35
N GLN A 71 12.16 17.03 -2.48
CA GLN A 71 12.74 17.59 -3.70
C GLN A 71 11.93 18.77 -4.23
N PHE A 72 10.60 18.63 -4.33
CA PHE A 72 9.74 19.73 -4.79
C PHE A 72 9.76 20.92 -3.85
N ALA A 73 9.82 20.70 -2.53
CA ALA A 73 9.99 21.77 -1.56
C ALA A 73 11.31 22.55 -1.79
N GLY A 74 12.42 21.83 -2.00
CA GLY A 74 13.72 22.45 -2.30
C GLY A 74 13.71 23.26 -3.60
N GLN A 75 13.07 22.75 -4.66
CA GLN A 75 12.92 23.48 -5.94
C GLN A 75 12.08 24.74 -5.80
N ARG A 76 10.98 24.66 -5.03
CA ARG A 76 10.14 25.82 -4.72
C ARG A 76 10.95 26.89 -4.00
N ASP A 77 11.67 26.50 -2.95
CA ASP A 77 12.42 27.45 -2.12
C ASP A 77 13.56 28.10 -2.92
N ALA A 78 14.26 27.35 -3.78
CA ALA A 78 15.26 27.87 -4.69
C ALA A 78 14.65 28.87 -5.71
N SER A 79 13.48 28.55 -6.24
CA SER A 79 12.75 29.42 -7.19
C SER A 79 12.30 30.73 -6.54
N LEU A 80 11.83 30.66 -5.29
CA LEU A 80 11.46 31.84 -4.49
C LEU A 80 12.69 32.71 -4.18
N ALA A 81 13.81 32.10 -3.79
CA ALA A 81 15.06 32.82 -3.53
C ALA A 81 15.58 33.53 -4.79
N TYR A 82 15.53 32.86 -5.95
CA TYR A 82 15.90 33.46 -7.23
C TYR A 82 14.99 34.65 -7.59
N ALA A 83 13.68 34.49 -7.46
CA ALA A 83 12.73 35.57 -7.73
C ALA A 83 12.92 36.78 -6.79
N ALA A 84 13.26 36.54 -5.52
CA ALA A 84 13.53 37.60 -4.55
C ALA A 84 14.83 38.38 -4.84
N GLN A 85 15.81 37.78 -5.54
CA GLN A 85 17.06 38.43 -5.96
C GLN A 85 16.93 39.17 -7.29
N ALA A 86 15.87 38.92 -8.05
CA ALA A 86 15.59 39.56 -9.34
C ALA A 86 14.74 40.85 -9.23
N LEU A 87 14.35 41.24 -8.00
CA LEU A 87 13.66 42.47 -7.63
C LEU A 87 14.64 43.47 -7.01
#